data_AF-A0A4Y1MSH8-F1
#
_entry.id   AF-A0A4Y1MSH8-F1
#
_cell.length_a   1.000
_cell.length_b   1.000
_cell.length_c   1.000
_cell.angle_alpha   90.00
_cell.angle_beta   90.00
_cell.angle_gamma   90.00
#
_symmetry.space_group_name_H-M   'P 1'
#
loop_
_entity.id
_entity.type
_entity.pdbx_description
1 polymer ?
#
loop_
_entity_poly.entity_id
_entity_poly.type
_entity_poly.pdbx_seq_one_letter_code
_entity_poly.pdbx_strand_id
1 'polypeptide(L)'
;MACTPASGWEKGQVENQVGLVRERFFTPRLRVRSYEELNALLLERCVSHARANRHPEQRERTVWEAFEAERPSLVPYAGRFDGFHAVPAAVSKTCLVRFDNNKYSVMASAVGRPVEIRAYAERIELRQDGRVVGEHRRVFGRDQTVFDPWHYVPVLARKPGALRNGAPFKDWLLPSALERVRRKLATATDGDRQMVEILTRVLDDGLAAVEAACSEALREGVHSADVILNILARQREPPPPVTILTPEALRLRHAPLADCSRYDSLRRGP
;
A
#
# COMPACT_ATOMS: atom_id res chain seq x y z
N MET A 1 29.40 -30.17 1.52
CA MET A 1 29.67 -30.05 2.96
C MET A 1 30.14 -28.63 3.23
N ALA A 2 29.63 -27.98 4.29
CA ALA A 2 30.19 -26.71 4.77
C ALA A 2 31.64 -26.92 5.18
N CYS A 3 32.49 -25.91 4.94
CA CYS A 3 33.94 -26.03 5.07
C CYS A 3 34.35 -26.44 6.49
N THR A 4 35.38 -27.28 6.57
CA THR A 4 35.94 -27.73 7.84
C THR A 4 36.70 -26.55 8.49
N PRO A 5 36.53 -26.26 9.80
CA PRO A 5 37.21 -25.14 10.45
C PRO A 5 38.74 -25.22 10.27
N ALA A 6 39.38 -24.10 9.94
CA ALA A 6 40.82 -23.93 9.66
C ALA A 6 41.36 -24.50 8.32
N SER A 7 40.51 -24.99 7.42
CA SER A 7 40.93 -25.49 6.10
C SER A 7 40.95 -24.41 5.01
N GLY A 8 41.98 -23.56 4.99
CA GLY A 8 42.12 -22.46 4.04
C GLY A 8 42.12 -22.86 2.55
N TRP A 9 42.44 -24.12 2.21
CA TRP A 9 42.45 -24.63 0.84
C TRP A 9 41.05 -24.90 0.25
N GLU A 10 40.04 -25.17 1.08
CA GLU A 10 38.64 -25.32 0.62
C GLU A 10 38.04 -23.98 0.16
N LYS A 11 38.60 -22.87 0.66
CA LYS A 11 38.27 -21.51 0.21
C LYS A 11 38.71 -21.26 -1.24
N GLY A 12 39.76 -21.94 -1.72
CA GLY A 12 40.27 -21.80 -3.09
C GLY A 12 39.27 -22.26 -4.15
N GLN A 13 38.43 -23.25 -3.84
CA GLN A 13 37.35 -23.69 -4.73
C GLN A 13 36.23 -22.64 -4.83
N VAL A 14 35.88 -22.00 -3.70
CA VAL A 14 34.89 -20.92 -3.65
C VAL A 14 35.42 -19.65 -4.34
N GLU A 15 36.70 -19.30 -4.15
CA GLU A 15 37.33 -18.14 -4.80
C GLU A 15 37.48 -18.34 -6.32
N ASN A 16 37.85 -19.55 -6.77
CA ASN A 16 37.83 -19.89 -8.20
C ASN A 16 36.42 -19.82 -8.79
N GLN A 17 35.38 -20.23 -8.04
CA GLN A 17 33.99 -20.10 -8.49
C GLN A 17 33.55 -18.64 -8.66
N VAL A 18 33.97 -17.74 -7.76
CA VAL A 18 33.67 -16.30 -7.92
C VAL A 18 34.36 -15.72 -9.16
N GLY A 19 35.61 -16.08 -9.41
CA GLY A 19 36.33 -15.72 -10.64
C GLY A 19 35.62 -16.26 -11.89
N LEU A 20 35.23 -17.54 -11.86
CA LEU A 20 34.53 -18.23 -12.93
C LEU A 20 33.19 -17.58 -13.25
N VAL A 21 32.41 -17.19 -12.24
CA VAL A 21 31.12 -16.51 -12.40
C VAL A 21 31.33 -15.12 -13.01
N ARG A 22 32.32 -14.36 -12.53
CA ARG A 22 32.64 -13.03 -13.07
C ARG A 22 33.05 -13.11 -14.54
N GLU A 23 33.96 -14.02 -14.87
CA GLU A 23 34.43 -14.17 -16.24
C GLU A 23 33.37 -14.75 -17.18
N ARG A 24 32.56 -15.72 -16.72
CA ARG A 24 31.56 -16.37 -17.58
C ARG A 24 30.29 -15.55 -17.76
N PHE A 25 29.82 -14.87 -16.72
CA PHE A 25 28.51 -14.22 -16.74
C PHE A 25 28.57 -12.71 -16.89
N PHE A 26 29.67 -12.07 -16.50
CA PHE A 26 29.79 -10.60 -16.52
C PHE A 26 30.82 -10.08 -17.53
N THR A 27 31.41 -10.95 -18.36
CA THR A 27 32.32 -10.58 -19.44
C THR A 27 31.71 -10.90 -20.81
N PRO A 28 31.70 -9.96 -21.78
CA PRO A 28 32.05 -8.54 -21.62
C PRO A 28 31.06 -7.83 -20.68
N ARG A 29 31.48 -6.67 -20.14
CA ARG A 29 30.69 -5.89 -19.18
C ARG A 29 29.26 -5.69 -19.69
N LEU A 30 28.31 -6.23 -18.92
CA LEU A 30 26.89 -6.15 -19.25
C LEU A 30 26.39 -4.71 -19.22
N ARG A 31 25.59 -4.35 -20.21
CA ARG A 31 24.85 -3.09 -20.28
C ARG A 31 23.37 -3.42 -20.22
N VAL A 32 22.75 -3.06 -19.11
CA VAL A 32 21.33 -3.28 -18.81
C VAL A 32 20.72 -1.99 -18.29
N ARG A 33 19.41 -1.83 -18.43
CA ARG A 33 18.64 -0.64 -18.05
C ARG A 33 18.08 -0.75 -16.63
N SER A 34 17.96 -1.96 -16.09
CA SER A 34 17.45 -2.21 -14.73
C SER A 34 18.08 -3.45 -14.08
N TYR A 35 17.95 -3.54 -12.75
CA TYR A 35 18.31 -4.76 -12.02
C TYR A 35 17.44 -5.96 -12.40
N GLU A 36 16.19 -5.73 -12.78
CA GLU A 36 15.29 -6.78 -13.24
C GLU A 36 15.79 -7.40 -14.55
N GLU A 37 16.20 -6.57 -15.51
CA GLU A 37 16.82 -7.03 -16.77
C GLU A 37 18.11 -7.80 -16.50
N LEU A 38 18.95 -7.31 -15.59
CA LEU A 38 20.17 -8.00 -15.19
C LEU A 38 19.86 -9.38 -14.58
N ASN A 39 18.89 -9.46 -13.67
CA ASN A 39 18.51 -10.71 -13.01
C ASN A 39 17.98 -11.73 -14.02
N ALA A 40 17.13 -11.30 -14.96
CA ALA A 40 16.61 -12.16 -16.02
C ALA A 40 17.73 -12.71 -16.92
N LEU A 41 18.64 -11.84 -17.35
CA LEU A 41 19.79 -12.23 -18.17
C LEU A 41 20.72 -13.21 -17.45
N LEU A 42 21.01 -12.96 -16.16
CA LEU A 42 21.85 -13.86 -15.36
C LEU A 42 21.19 -15.21 -15.17
N LEU A 43 19.88 -15.25 -14.88
CA LEU A 43 19.13 -16.50 -14.76
C LEU A 43 19.19 -17.31 -16.06
N GLU A 44 18.92 -16.66 -17.20
CA GLU A 44 19.00 -17.31 -18.51
C GLU A 44 20.38 -17.90 -18.79
N ARG A 45 21.44 -17.13 -18.52
CA ARG A 45 22.82 -17.60 -18.72
C ARG A 45 23.17 -18.76 -17.78
N CYS A 46 22.76 -18.69 -16.52
CA CYS A 46 22.97 -19.78 -15.55
C CYS A 46 22.29 -21.07 -16.01
N VAL A 47 21.03 -21.00 -16.43
CA VAL A 47 20.27 -22.16 -16.93
C VAL A 47 20.92 -22.71 -18.21
N SER A 48 21.25 -21.83 -19.16
CA SER A 48 21.91 -22.22 -20.41
C SER A 48 23.26 -22.89 -20.16
N HIS A 49 24.04 -22.35 -19.22
CA HIS A 49 25.31 -22.91 -18.80
C HIS A 49 25.13 -24.30 -18.19
N ALA A 50 24.18 -24.46 -17.26
CA ALA A 50 23.90 -25.74 -16.62
C ALA A 50 23.47 -26.82 -17.64
N ARG A 51 22.72 -26.44 -18.68
CA ARG A 51 22.31 -27.34 -19.76
C ARG A 51 23.45 -27.71 -20.71
N ALA A 52 24.38 -26.79 -20.98
CA ALA A 52 25.47 -27.04 -21.92
C ALA A 52 26.64 -27.83 -21.29
N ASN A 53 26.86 -27.73 -19.98
CA ASN A 53 28.06 -28.26 -19.33
C ASN A 53 27.79 -29.62 -18.67
N ARG A 54 28.76 -30.54 -18.81
CA ARG A 54 28.72 -31.86 -18.15
C ARG A 54 28.92 -31.74 -16.65
N HIS A 55 28.28 -32.63 -15.88
CA HIS A 55 28.49 -32.69 -14.44
C HIS A 55 29.95 -33.07 -14.13
N PRO A 56 30.64 -32.42 -13.17
CA PRO A 56 32.07 -32.67 -12.91
C PRO A 56 32.40 -34.13 -12.59
N GLU A 57 31.51 -34.80 -11.85
CA GLU A 57 31.67 -36.18 -11.39
C GLU A 57 30.86 -37.21 -12.21
N GLN A 58 29.76 -36.77 -12.84
CA GLN A 58 28.81 -37.62 -13.58
C GLN A 58 28.87 -37.23 -15.06
N ARG A 59 29.96 -37.57 -15.74
CA ARG A 59 30.29 -37.02 -17.06
C ARG A 59 29.30 -37.40 -18.17
N GLU A 60 28.49 -38.41 -17.92
CA GLU A 60 27.39 -38.90 -18.74
C GLU A 60 26.14 -37.99 -18.73
N ARG A 61 26.03 -37.06 -17.77
CA ARG A 61 24.91 -36.12 -17.65
C ARG A 61 25.39 -34.67 -17.64
N THR A 62 24.48 -33.75 -17.96
CA THR A 62 24.65 -32.31 -17.77
C THR A 62 24.39 -31.91 -16.33
N VAL A 63 24.92 -30.76 -15.92
CA VAL A 63 24.63 -30.18 -14.58
C VAL A 63 23.11 -30.00 -14.41
N TRP A 64 22.41 -29.59 -15.47
CA TRP A 64 20.96 -29.42 -15.45
C TRP A 64 20.20 -30.75 -15.25
N GLU A 65 20.58 -31.82 -15.93
CA GLU A 65 19.95 -33.13 -15.78
C GLU A 65 20.16 -33.72 -14.38
N ALA A 66 21.36 -33.54 -13.81
CA ALA A 66 21.64 -33.92 -12.43
C ALA A 66 20.76 -33.13 -11.44
N PHE A 67 20.64 -31.80 -11.63
CA PHE A 67 19.79 -30.95 -10.81
C PHE A 67 18.31 -31.35 -10.89
N GLU A 68 17.76 -31.56 -12.09
CA GLU A 68 16.35 -31.95 -12.24
C GLU A 68 16.05 -33.34 -11.65
N ALA A 69 17.01 -34.27 -11.68
CA ALA A 69 16.87 -35.57 -11.01
C ALA A 69 16.90 -35.46 -9.47
N GLU A 70 17.70 -34.54 -8.92
CA GLU A 70 17.78 -34.30 -7.47
C GLU A 70 16.59 -33.47 -6.94
N ARG A 71 16.06 -32.56 -7.76
CA ARG A 71 14.98 -31.62 -7.40
C ARG A 71 13.79 -32.23 -6.64
N PRO A 72 13.22 -33.39 -7.01
CA PRO A 72 12.13 -34.00 -6.23
C PRO A 72 12.56 -34.56 -4.87
N SER A 73 13.87 -34.76 -4.65
CA SER A 73 14.43 -35.21 -3.37
C SER A 73 14.74 -34.05 -2.42
N LEU A 74 14.66 -32.79 -2.88
CA LEU A 74 14.88 -31.61 -2.06
C LEU A 74 13.72 -31.44 -1.06
N VAL A 75 14.05 -31.05 0.16
CA VAL A 75 13.04 -30.76 1.20
C VAL A 75 12.22 -29.55 0.75
N PRO A 76 10.88 -29.67 0.59
CA PRO A 76 10.05 -28.54 0.22
C PRO A 76 10.05 -27.52 1.37
N TYR A 77 10.39 -26.28 1.05
CA TYR A 77 10.33 -25.20 2.02
C TYR A 77 8.88 -24.72 2.20
N ALA A 78 8.36 -24.83 3.43
CA ALA A 78 6.95 -24.59 3.73
C ALA A 78 6.59 -23.12 4.05
N GLY A 79 7.43 -22.14 3.69
CA GLY A 79 7.24 -20.75 4.06
C GLY A 79 7.66 -19.74 3.00
N ARG A 80 7.44 -18.45 3.28
CA ARG A 80 8.08 -17.37 2.56
C ARG A 80 9.42 -17.09 3.24
N PHE A 81 10.49 -17.00 2.45
CA PHE A 81 11.78 -16.57 2.98
C PHE A 81 11.69 -15.07 3.30
N ASP A 82 11.66 -14.74 4.59
CA ASP A 82 11.52 -13.37 5.08
C ASP A 82 12.89 -12.75 5.37
N GLY A 83 13.64 -12.46 4.30
CA GLY A 83 14.98 -11.90 4.36
C GLY A 83 15.00 -10.38 4.39
N PHE A 84 15.07 -9.77 5.58
CA PHE A 84 15.21 -8.32 5.75
C PHE A 84 16.36 -7.95 6.69
N HIS A 85 16.85 -6.72 6.52
CA HIS A 85 17.75 -6.09 7.48
C HIS A 85 16.95 -5.11 8.34
N ALA A 86 16.91 -5.33 9.66
CA ALA A 86 16.20 -4.49 10.61
C ALA A 86 17.10 -3.41 11.19
N VAL A 87 16.67 -2.15 11.15
CA VAL A 87 17.35 -1.03 11.81
C VAL A 87 16.36 -0.10 12.50
N PRO A 88 16.65 0.38 13.73
CA PRO A 88 15.85 1.43 14.33
C PRO A 88 16.11 2.77 13.64
N ALA A 89 15.07 3.60 13.51
CA ALA A 89 15.17 4.95 12.97
C ALA A 89 14.28 5.94 13.72
N ALA A 90 14.80 7.14 13.95
CA ALA A 90 14.02 8.23 14.53
C ALA A 90 13.09 8.86 13.48
N VAL A 91 11.85 9.15 13.90
CA VAL A 91 10.85 9.85 13.08
C VAL A 91 10.97 11.37 13.31
N SER A 92 11.11 12.13 12.24
CA SER A 92 11.12 13.59 12.30
C SER A 92 9.72 14.16 12.57
N LYS A 93 9.67 15.43 13.01
CA LYS A 93 8.40 16.17 13.16
C LYS A 93 7.62 16.35 11.84
N THR A 94 8.26 16.12 10.69
CA THR A 94 7.64 16.18 9.35
C THR A 94 7.22 14.80 8.84
N CYS A 95 7.08 13.82 9.74
CA CYS A 95 6.69 12.45 9.44
C CYS A 95 7.64 11.75 8.47
N LEU A 96 8.95 11.99 8.60
CA LEU A 96 9.99 11.38 7.75
C LEU A 96 10.97 10.57 8.60
N VAL A 97 11.44 9.46 8.04
CA VAL A 97 12.61 8.72 8.55
C VAL A 97 13.72 8.76 7.51
N ARG A 98 14.97 8.55 7.96
CA ARG A 98 16.12 8.41 7.07
C ARG A 98 16.56 6.96 7.01
N PHE A 99 16.78 6.45 5.80
CA PHE A 99 17.36 5.14 5.54
C PHE A 99 18.16 5.18 4.24
N ASP A 100 19.38 4.65 4.25
CA ASP A 100 20.24 4.52 3.07
C ASP A 100 20.42 5.86 2.30
N ASN A 101 20.66 6.96 3.02
CA ASN A 101 20.75 8.34 2.51
C ASN A 101 19.49 8.91 1.85
N ASN A 102 18.35 8.22 1.96
CA ASN A 102 17.07 8.67 1.46
C ASN A 102 16.08 8.89 2.61
N LYS A 103 15.01 9.63 2.34
CA LYS A 103 13.95 9.92 3.30
C LYS A 103 12.66 9.25 2.86
N TYR A 104 11.95 8.67 3.81
CA TYR A 104 10.69 7.99 3.58
C TYR A 104 9.65 8.50 4.57
N SER A 105 8.45 8.79 4.07
CA SER A 105 7.36 9.22 4.93
C SER A 105 6.82 8.08 5.79
N VAL A 106 6.26 8.42 6.95
CA VAL A 106 5.54 7.50 7.83
C VAL A 106 4.22 8.14 8.25
N MET A 107 3.23 7.32 8.62
CA MET A 107 1.98 7.78 9.20
C MET A 107 2.22 8.80 10.31
N ALA A 108 1.44 9.89 10.31
CA ALA A 108 1.58 10.96 11.29
C ALA A 108 1.46 10.48 12.75
N SER A 109 0.76 9.37 13.00
CA SER A 109 0.65 8.71 14.31
C SER A 109 1.99 8.13 14.82
N ALA A 110 2.96 7.90 13.95
CA ALA A 110 4.26 7.35 14.30
C ALA A 110 5.25 8.40 14.85
N VAL A 111 4.94 9.70 14.71
CA VAL A 111 5.79 10.80 15.17
C VAL A 111 5.94 10.77 16.69
N GLY A 112 7.18 10.99 17.16
CA GLY A 112 7.51 11.11 18.59
C GLY A 112 8.15 9.86 19.20
N ARG A 113 8.09 8.71 18.51
CA ARG A 113 8.77 7.47 18.90
C ARG A 113 9.55 6.89 17.72
N PRO A 114 10.63 6.13 17.95
CA PRO A 114 11.36 5.48 16.86
C PRO A 114 10.48 4.42 16.17
N VAL A 115 10.88 4.05 14.96
CA VAL A 115 10.30 2.96 14.17
C VAL A 115 11.39 1.93 13.87
N GLU A 116 10.99 0.68 13.66
CA GLU A 116 11.83 -0.35 13.06
C GLU A 116 11.67 -0.29 11.54
N ILE A 117 12.78 -0.12 10.82
CA ILE A 117 12.82 -0.25 9.37
C ILE A 117 13.23 -1.67 9.05
N ARG A 118 12.36 -2.42 8.36
CA ARG A 118 12.68 -3.69 7.73
C ARG A 118 13.01 -3.43 6.26
N ALA A 119 14.29 -3.45 5.95
CA ALA A 119 14.77 -3.22 4.59
C ALA A 119 14.87 -4.54 3.84
N TYR A 120 14.01 -4.69 2.84
CA TYR A 120 14.05 -5.77 1.86
C TYR A 120 14.89 -5.33 0.64
N ALA A 121 15.01 -6.23 -0.35
CA ALA A 121 15.68 -5.93 -1.61
C ALA A 121 14.99 -4.78 -2.37
N GLU A 122 13.66 -4.81 -2.48
CA GLU A 122 12.90 -3.90 -3.34
C GLU A 122 11.99 -2.93 -2.58
N ARG A 123 11.76 -3.17 -1.29
CA ARG A 123 10.87 -2.37 -0.46
C ARG A 123 11.45 -2.14 0.93
N ILE A 124 10.92 -1.14 1.62
CA ILE A 124 11.10 -0.96 3.05
C ILE A 124 9.74 -0.98 3.72
N GLU A 125 9.70 -1.59 4.90
CA GLU A 125 8.52 -1.61 5.76
C GLU A 125 8.89 -0.92 7.07
N LEU A 126 8.06 0.02 7.51
CA LEU A 126 8.28 0.82 8.71
C LEU A 126 7.28 0.37 9.75
N ARG A 127 7.77 -0.08 10.90
CA ARG A 127 6.95 -0.64 11.97
C ARG A 127 7.08 0.12 13.27
N GLN A 128 5.96 0.26 13.98
CA GLN A 128 5.90 0.77 15.34
C GLN A 128 4.89 -0.05 16.14
N ASP A 129 5.26 -0.52 17.32
CA ASP A 129 4.42 -1.34 18.21
C ASP A 129 3.77 -2.54 17.49
N GLY A 130 4.54 -3.22 16.61
CA GLY A 130 4.04 -4.36 15.84
C GLY A 130 3.08 -4.00 14.70
N ARG A 131 2.81 -2.72 14.42
CA ARG A 131 1.97 -2.26 13.30
C ARG A 131 2.82 -1.64 12.19
N VAL A 132 2.42 -1.83 10.94
CA VAL A 132 3.02 -1.12 9.80
C VAL A 132 2.53 0.31 9.81
N VAL A 133 3.45 1.26 9.88
CA VAL A 133 3.22 2.71 9.84
C VAL A 133 3.71 3.35 8.54
N GLY A 134 4.22 2.55 7.62
CA GLY A 134 4.56 2.97 6.27
C GLY A 134 5.18 1.82 5.48
N GLU A 135 4.95 1.81 4.18
CA GLU A 135 5.58 0.88 3.25
C GLU A 135 5.96 1.66 1.99
N HIS A 136 7.19 1.47 1.51
CA HIS A 136 7.67 2.17 0.32
C HIS A 136 8.50 1.24 -0.55
N ARG A 137 8.49 1.49 -1.87
CA ARG A 137 9.54 0.97 -2.75
C ARG A 137 10.89 1.53 -2.28
N ARG A 138 11.89 0.66 -2.19
CA ARG A 138 13.25 1.04 -1.84
C ARG A 138 13.86 1.83 -3.00
N VAL A 139 14.36 3.01 -2.70
CA VAL A 139 15.08 3.87 -3.64
C VAL A 139 16.56 3.80 -3.33
N PHE A 140 17.36 3.54 -4.36
CA PHE A 140 18.82 3.56 -4.29
C PHE A 140 19.35 4.92 -4.76
N GLY A 141 20.51 5.31 -4.28
CA GLY A 141 21.07 6.64 -4.50
C GLY A 141 21.05 7.48 -3.22
N ARG A 142 21.04 8.80 -3.36
CA ARG A 142 21.10 9.73 -2.23
C ARG A 142 20.10 10.87 -2.40
N ASP A 143 19.71 11.45 -1.28
CA ASP A 143 18.94 12.70 -1.18
C ASP A 143 17.53 12.65 -1.81
N GLN A 144 16.99 11.46 -2.04
CA GLN A 144 15.60 11.29 -2.46
C GLN A 144 14.66 11.34 -1.27
N THR A 145 13.47 11.91 -1.46
CA THR A 145 12.39 11.90 -0.47
C THR A 145 11.14 11.29 -1.06
N VAL A 146 10.72 10.16 -0.51
CA VAL A 146 9.53 9.42 -0.96
C VAL A 146 8.37 9.71 -0.02
N PHE A 147 7.33 10.32 -0.58
CA PHE A 147 6.09 10.65 0.12
C PHE A 147 5.00 9.65 -0.24
N ASP A 148 4.29 9.18 0.78
CA ASP A 148 2.93 8.67 0.65
C ASP A 148 2.01 9.76 1.22
N PRO A 149 1.15 10.39 0.40
CA PRO A 149 0.24 11.44 0.84
C PRO A 149 -0.73 10.98 1.93
N TRP A 150 -1.10 9.68 1.96
CA TRP A 150 -2.03 9.13 2.95
C TRP A 150 -1.47 9.23 4.38
N HIS A 151 -0.15 9.17 4.54
CA HIS A 151 0.52 9.38 5.82
C HIS A 151 0.22 10.74 6.46
N TYR A 152 -0.14 11.73 5.65
CA TYR A 152 -0.37 13.10 6.06
C TYR A 152 -1.85 13.49 6.16
N VAL A 153 -2.78 12.62 5.75
CA VAL A 153 -4.23 12.90 5.87
C VAL A 153 -4.66 13.22 7.32
N PRO A 154 -4.18 12.52 8.37
CA PRO A 154 -4.48 12.91 9.75
C PRO A 154 -3.97 14.32 10.13
N VAL A 155 -2.92 14.81 9.45
CA VAL A 155 -2.39 16.17 9.65
C VAL A 155 -3.32 17.20 9.00
N LEU A 156 -3.88 16.87 7.83
CA LEU A 156 -4.81 17.74 7.12
C LEU A 156 -6.06 18.05 7.94
N ALA A 157 -6.58 17.07 8.69
CA ALA A 157 -7.72 17.29 9.58
C ALA A 157 -7.51 18.45 10.58
N ARG A 158 -6.25 18.72 10.96
CA ARG A 158 -5.88 19.86 11.82
C ARG A 158 -5.45 21.10 11.04
N LYS A 159 -4.92 20.93 9.83
CA LYS A 159 -4.39 22.00 8.97
C LYS A 159 -4.82 21.81 7.51
N PRO A 160 -6.08 22.10 7.16
CA PRO A 160 -6.61 21.82 5.82
C PRO A 160 -5.85 22.53 4.70
N GLY A 161 -5.38 23.76 4.93
CA GLY A 161 -4.63 24.54 3.94
C GLY A 161 -3.30 23.93 3.51
N ALA A 162 -2.78 22.93 4.24
CA ALA A 162 -1.59 22.19 3.80
C ALA A 162 -1.85 21.33 2.55
N LEU A 163 -3.11 21.05 2.21
CA LEU A 163 -3.48 20.30 1.00
C LEU A 163 -3.02 21.00 -0.29
N ARG A 164 -2.98 22.35 -0.31
CA ARG A 164 -2.60 23.12 -1.51
C ARG A 164 -1.10 23.12 -1.78
N ASN A 165 -0.30 23.29 -0.73
CA ASN A 165 1.12 23.62 -0.84
C ASN A 165 2.04 22.57 -0.19
N GLY A 166 1.49 21.53 0.43
CA GLY A 166 2.27 20.50 1.07
C GLY A 166 3.03 19.67 0.04
N ALA A 167 4.34 19.53 0.25
CA ALA A 167 5.20 18.70 -0.60
C ALA A 167 4.65 17.28 -0.86
N PRO A 168 4.03 16.58 0.11
CA PRO A 168 3.43 15.27 -0.15
C PRO A 168 2.27 15.30 -1.15
N PHE A 169 1.50 16.40 -1.22
CA PHE A 169 0.28 16.47 -2.02
C PHE A 169 0.51 17.00 -3.44
N LYS A 170 1.76 17.37 -3.75
CA LYS A 170 2.13 17.79 -5.08
C LYS A 170 2.08 16.59 -6.03
N ASP A 171 1.45 16.77 -7.18
CA ASP A 171 1.28 15.72 -8.20
C ASP A 171 0.61 14.44 -7.66
N TRP A 172 -0.23 14.58 -6.61
CA TRP A 172 -0.92 13.45 -6.00
C TRP A 172 -1.96 12.87 -6.96
N LEU A 173 -1.74 11.63 -7.37
CA LEU A 173 -2.65 10.85 -8.19
C LEU A 173 -3.79 10.28 -7.33
N LEU A 174 -4.96 10.87 -7.48
CA LEU A 174 -6.20 10.40 -6.88
C LEU A 174 -7.03 9.59 -7.88
N PRO A 175 -7.88 8.67 -7.41
CA PRO A 175 -8.91 8.05 -8.23
C PRO A 175 -9.79 9.10 -8.93
N SER A 176 -10.34 8.72 -10.09
CA SER A 176 -10.92 9.65 -11.05
C SER A 176 -12.07 10.50 -10.52
N ALA A 177 -12.98 9.94 -9.72
CA ALA A 177 -14.12 10.64 -9.15
C ALA A 177 -13.67 11.56 -8.01
N LEU A 178 -12.80 11.08 -7.11
CA LEU A 178 -12.19 11.87 -6.06
C LEU A 178 -11.45 13.09 -6.62
N GLU A 179 -10.69 12.88 -7.70
CA GLU A 179 -9.96 13.96 -8.39
C GLU A 179 -10.90 14.97 -9.04
N ARG A 180 -12.03 14.52 -9.60
CA ARG A 180 -13.06 15.41 -10.14
C ARG A 180 -13.74 16.23 -9.03
N VAL A 181 -14.03 15.62 -7.89
CA VAL A 181 -14.56 16.31 -6.70
C VAL A 181 -13.54 17.34 -6.20
N ARG A 182 -12.26 16.96 -6.05
CA ARG A 182 -11.17 17.89 -5.66
C ARG A 182 -11.12 19.12 -6.55
N ARG A 183 -11.19 18.94 -7.88
CA ARG A 183 -11.18 20.04 -8.85
C ARG A 183 -12.41 20.95 -8.74
N LYS A 184 -13.60 20.37 -8.50
CA LYS A 184 -14.82 21.17 -8.28
C LYS A 184 -14.79 21.93 -6.96
N LEU A 185 -14.30 21.30 -5.90
CA LEU A 185 -14.16 21.96 -4.59
C LEU A 185 -13.09 23.06 -4.59
N ALA A 186 -12.09 23.01 -5.49
CA ALA A 186 -11.05 24.03 -5.57
C ALA A 186 -11.59 25.46 -5.82
N THR A 187 -12.80 25.60 -6.38
CA THR A 187 -13.45 26.91 -6.59
C THR A 187 -14.24 27.40 -5.37
N ALA A 188 -14.52 26.53 -4.40
CA ALA A 188 -15.24 26.87 -3.18
C ALA A 188 -14.31 27.50 -2.14
N THR A 189 -14.82 28.44 -1.34
CA THR A 189 -14.06 29.13 -0.29
C THR A 189 -13.64 28.19 0.83
N ASP A 190 -14.43 27.17 1.14
CA ASP A 190 -14.19 26.13 2.14
C ASP A 190 -13.80 24.78 1.50
N GLY A 191 -13.46 24.77 0.21
CA GLY A 191 -13.22 23.55 -0.56
C GLY A 191 -12.10 22.65 -0.03
N ASP A 192 -11.03 23.24 0.51
CA ASP A 192 -9.96 22.47 1.16
C ASP A 192 -10.47 21.70 2.36
N ARG A 193 -11.33 22.35 3.17
CA ARG A 193 -11.90 21.74 4.36
C ARG A 193 -12.82 20.58 3.97
N GLN A 194 -13.71 20.81 3.01
CA GLN A 194 -14.59 19.76 2.49
C GLN A 194 -13.80 18.59 1.91
N MET A 195 -12.75 18.86 1.12
CA MET A 195 -11.90 17.80 0.57
C MET A 195 -11.18 17.01 1.68
N VAL A 196 -10.72 17.68 2.73
CA VAL A 196 -10.10 17.03 3.88
C VAL A 196 -11.09 16.16 4.65
N GLU A 197 -12.34 16.60 4.82
CA GLU A 197 -13.40 15.80 5.44
C GLU A 197 -13.65 14.50 4.64
N ILE A 198 -13.71 14.60 3.31
CA ILE A 198 -13.83 13.43 2.41
C ILE A 198 -12.60 12.51 2.52
N LEU A 199 -11.38 13.06 2.42
CA LEU A 199 -10.13 12.27 2.51
C LEU A 199 -9.99 11.56 3.85
N THR A 200 -10.44 12.18 4.94
CA THR A 200 -10.39 11.58 6.27
C THR A 200 -11.33 10.38 6.39
N ARG A 201 -12.36 10.24 5.55
CA ARG A 201 -13.20 9.03 5.50
C ARG A 201 -12.51 7.84 4.85
N VAL A 202 -11.53 8.06 3.98
CA VAL A 202 -10.77 6.95 3.36
C VAL A 202 -10.08 6.08 4.42
N LEU A 203 -9.69 6.66 5.55
CA LEU A 203 -9.04 5.94 6.64
C LEU A 203 -9.99 4.95 7.36
N ASP A 204 -11.30 5.21 7.33
CA ASP A 204 -12.31 4.41 8.02
C ASP A 204 -13.11 3.51 7.04
N ASP A 205 -13.52 4.06 5.88
CA ASP A 205 -14.36 3.41 4.87
C ASP A 205 -13.57 2.70 3.76
N GLY A 206 -12.28 3.03 3.64
CA GLY A 206 -11.45 2.60 2.53
C GLY A 206 -11.65 3.42 1.25
N LEU A 207 -10.63 3.41 0.40
CA LEU A 207 -10.57 4.26 -0.80
C LEU A 207 -11.67 3.93 -1.81
N ALA A 208 -12.01 2.65 -1.96
CA ALA A 208 -13.00 2.19 -2.93
C ALA A 208 -14.42 2.69 -2.61
N ALA A 209 -14.82 2.64 -1.34
CA ALA A 209 -16.15 3.11 -0.91
C ALA A 209 -16.29 4.63 -1.10
N VAL A 210 -15.27 5.40 -0.70
CA VAL A 210 -15.24 6.86 -0.87
C VAL A 210 -15.26 7.25 -2.34
N GLU A 211 -14.49 6.55 -3.19
CA GLU A 211 -14.50 6.79 -4.64
C GLU A 211 -15.87 6.51 -5.26
N ALA A 212 -16.54 5.42 -4.85
CA ALA A 212 -17.89 5.09 -5.30
C ALA A 212 -18.91 6.17 -4.89
N ALA A 213 -18.83 6.65 -3.64
CA ALA A 213 -19.66 7.74 -3.15
C ALA A 213 -19.41 9.06 -3.91
N CYS A 214 -18.15 9.41 -4.20
CA CYS A 214 -17.83 10.54 -5.06
C CYS A 214 -18.40 10.38 -6.47
N SER A 215 -18.33 9.18 -7.04
CA SER A 215 -18.89 8.92 -8.37
C SER A 215 -20.42 9.02 -8.39
N GLU A 216 -21.11 8.65 -7.31
CA GLU A 216 -22.55 8.82 -7.16
C GLU A 216 -22.93 10.29 -7.04
N ALA A 217 -22.29 11.03 -6.15
CA ALA A 217 -22.52 12.47 -5.99
C ALA A 217 -22.34 13.22 -7.33
N LEU A 218 -21.27 12.90 -8.06
CA LEU A 218 -21.01 13.52 -9.36
C LEU A 218 -22.07 13.18 -10.43
N ARG A 219 -22.67 11.98 -10.40
CA ARG A 219 -23.79 11.62 -11.28
C ARG A 219 -25.03 12.43 -10.98
N GLU A 220 -25.28 12.72 -9.71
CA GLU A 220 -26.38 13.56 -9.24
C GLU A 220 -26.09 15.07 -9.38
N GLY A 221 -24.92 15.46 -9.92
CA GLY A 221 -24.53 16.85 -10.15
C GLY A 221 -24.03 17.60 -8.90
N VAL A 222 -23.85 16.90 -7.79
CA VAL A 222 -23.44 17.45 -6.48
C VAL A 222 -22.02 17.00 -6.12
N HIS A 223 -21.36 17.73 -5.21
CA HIS A 223 -19.95 17.50 -4.89
C HIS A 223 -19.53 18.03 -3.51
N SER A 224 -20.49 18.37 -2.64
CA SER A 224 -20.17 18.80 -1.28
C SER A 224 -19.76 17.61 -0.41
N ALA A 225 -18.97 17.87 0.62
CA ALA A 225 -18.59 16.87 1.61
C ALA A 225 -19.85 16.22 2.23
N ASP A 226 -20.81 17.01 2.70
CA ASP A 226 -22.03 16.51 3.36
C ASP A 226 -22.78 15.46 2.54
N VAL A 227 -22.91 15.66 1.22
CA VAL A 227 -23.60 14.70 0.36
C VAL A 227 -22.80 13.40 0.23
N ILE A 228 -21.49 13.51 0.02
CA ILE A 228 -20.62 12.33 -0.11
C ILE A 228 -20.60 11.54 1.20
N LEU A 229 -20.53 12.24 2.34
CA LEU A 229 -20.61 11.66 3.68
C LEU A 229 -21.96 10.98 3.92
N ASN A 230 -23.06 11.58 3.45
CA ASN A 230 -24.39 10.99 3.53
C ASN A 230 -24.49 9.70 2.69
N ILE A 231 -23.98 9.71 1.45
CA ILE A 231 -23.94 8.52 0.60
C ILE A 231 -23.17 7.39 1.30
N LEU A 232 -22.00 7.68 1.89
CA LEU A 232 -21.23 6.72 2.67
C LEU A 232 -22.00 6.21 3.89
N ALA A 233 -22.68 7.09 4.62
CA ALA A 233 -23.47 6.71 5.78
C ALA A 233 -24.60 5.73 5.40
N ARG A 234 -25.32 5.99 4.29
CA ARG A 234 -26.37 5.08 3.78
C ARG A 234 -25.84 3.69 3.43
N GLN A 235 -24.61 3.59 2.92
CA GLN A 235 -24.01 2.29 2.61
C GLN A 235 -23.69 1.46 3.86
N ARG A 236 -23.54 2.11 5.02
CA ARG A 236 -23.35 1.45 6.32
C ARG A 236 -24.66 1.09 7.01
N GLU A 237 -25.79 1.64 6.55
CA GLU A 237 -27.07 1.35 7.18
C GLU A 237 -27.36 -0.16 7.09
N PRO A 238 -27.70 -0.80 8.22
CA PRO A 238 -28.15 -2.19 8.17
C PRO A 238 -29.41 -2.27 7.30
N PRO A 239 -29.66 -3.42 6.66
CA PRO A 239 -30.90 -3.61 5.91
C PRO A 239 -32.09 -3.27 6.80
N PRO A 240 -33.12 -2.61 6.25
CA PRO A 240 -34.29 -2.24 7.03
C PRO A 240 -34.83 -3.47 7.74
N PRO A 241 -35.22 -3.36 9.02
CA PRO A 241 -35.76 -4.49 9.74
C PRO A 241 -36.95 -5.05 8.97
N VAL A 242 -37.09 -6.37 8.98
CA VAL A 242 -38.20 -7.07 8.30
C VAL A 242 -39.50 -6.44 8.78
N THR A 243 -40.29 -5.92 7.82
CA THR A 243 -41.61 -5.37 8.10
C THR A 243 -42.45 -6.47 8.74
N ILE A 244 -42.67 -6.38 10.05
CA ILE A 244 -43.61 -7.27 10.75
C ILE A 244 -44.99 -6.89 10.23
N LEU A 245 -45.65 -7.81 9.52
CA LEU A 245 -47.03 -7.62 9.11
C LEU A 245 -47.88 -7.44 10.37
N THR A 246 -48.53 -6.28 10.48
CA THR A 246 -49.43 -5.99 11.60
C THR A 246 -50.51 -7.07 11.64
N PRO A 247 -50.60 -7.88 12.72
CA PRO A 247 -51.66 -8.88 12.85
C PRO A 247 -53.03 -8.23 12.74
N GLU A 248 -54.02 -8.92 12.18
CA GLU A 248 -55.39 -8.38 12.06
C GLU A 248 -55.97 -7.91 13.40
N ALA A 249 -55.55 -8.53 14.52
CA ALA A 249 -55.93 -8.13 15.86
C ALA A 249 -55.49 -6.71 16.26
N LEU A 250 -54.45 -6.16 15.61
CA LEU A 250 -53.94 -4.80 15.84
C LEU A 250 -54.46 -3.78 14.81
N ARG A 251 -55.43 -4.17 13.98
CA ARG A 251 -56.07 -3.25 13.03
C ARG A 251 -56.96 -2.28 13.80
N LEU A 252 -56.65 -0.99 13.72
CA LEU A 252 -57.44 0.06 14.37
C LEU A 252 -58.88 0.02 13.86
N ARG A 253 -59.84 -0.14 14.78
CA ARG A 253 -61.28 -0.05 14.45
C ARG A 253 -61.68 1.36 14.01
N HIS A 254 -60.97 2.36 14.51
CA HIS A 254 -61.12 3.76 14.14
C HIS A 254 -59.75 4.30 13.75
N ALA A 255 -59.46 4.28 12.45
CA ALA A 255 -58.24 4.89 11.95
C ALA A 255 -58.32 6.41 12.15
N PRO A 256 -57.26 7.05 12.68
CA PRO A 256 -57.22 8.49 12.75
C PRO A 256 -57.24 9.04 11.32
N LEU A 257 -58.16 9.97 11.06
CA LEU A 257 -58.12 10.77 9.83
C LEU A 257 -56.97 11.77 9.96
N ALA A 258 -55.98 11.66 9.07
CA ALA A 258 -54.90 12.63 8.96
C ALA A 258 -55.46 13.93 8.37
N ASP A 259 -55.99 14.77 9.27
CA ASP A 259 -56.59 16.06 8.93
C ASP A 259 -55.76 17.19 9.52
N CYS A 260 -54.84 17.71 8.71
CA CYS A 260 -53.95 18.79 9.10
C CYS A 260 -54.68 20.12 9.37
N SER A 261 -55.93 20.28 8.90
CA SER A 261 -56.72 21.50 9.13
C SER A 261 -57.12 21.69 10.61
N ARG A 262 -57.04 20.62 11.40
CA ARG A 262 -57.24 20.66 12.87
C ARG A 262 -56.17 21.48 13.60
N TYR A 263 -55.00 21.67 13.01
CA TYR A 263 -53.97 22.56 13.57
C TYR A 263 -54.22 24.03 13.19
N ASP A 264 -54.92 24.28 12.08
CA ASP A 264 -55.27 25.63 11.65
C ASP A 264 -56.32 26.28 12.56
N SER A 265 -57.18 25.47 13.20
CA SER A 265 -58.14 25.97 14.20
C SER A 265 -57.46 26.43 15.49
N LEU A 266 -56.30 25.87 15.85
CA LEU A 266 -55.51 26.31 17.02
C LEU A 266 -54.80 27.65 16.78
N ARG A 267 -54.67 28.08 15.51
CA ARG A 267 -54.13 29.40 15.15
C ARG A 267 -55.18 30.51 15.22
N ARG A 268 -56.47 30.17 15.24
CA ARG A 268 -57.55 31.13 15.46
C ARG A 268 -57.96 31.01 16.93
N GLY A 269 -57.35 31.85 17.77
CA GLY A 269 -57.75 31.98 19.17
C GLY A 269 -59.24 32.34 19.31
N PRO A 270 -59.84 32.13 20.50
CA PRO A 270 -61.24 32.47 20.75
C PRO A 270 -61.56 33.95 20.50
#